data_AF-A0A9J6P593-F1
#
_entry.id   AF-A0A9J6P593-F1
#
_cell.length_a   1.000
_cell.length_b   1.000
_cell.length_c   1.000
_cell.angle_alpha   90.00
_cell.angle_beta   90.00
_cell.angle_gamma   90.00
#
_symmetry.space_group_name_H-M   'P 1'
#
loop_
_entity.id
_entity.type
_entity.pdbx_description
1 polymer ?
#
loop_
_entity_poly.entity_id
_entity_poly.type
_entity_poly.pdbx_seq_one_letter_code
_entity_poly.pdbx_strand_id
1 'polypeptide(L)'
;MKKSIYLKRIYFAFSVFILVFVVNFMIPVFGNIGYTQRMWISFNFFVIIFAIIILIKNKFPNKNNIISSLILGALMFVAYEGFSFSSFKAFFSTTICSLATFSIFINHPNYAIPIVKSKKIYSIIVSIIIAILVGTTLGTINLFTSGQKLSLNINLSCFLTALNPAIFEEICFRFFIYALCIYLLKGNINTKTEKFWCYFMMVVPHAMIHTPEIFMNNGAISGIIVTIMLSLLFGLPFALLQKKRDLTSAMIAHGLVDIIRFCFIGLPF
;
A
#
# COMPACT_ATOMS: atom_id res chain seq x y z
N MET A 1 -25.79 3.84 21.07
CA MET A 1 -24.46 3.51 20.52
C MET A 1 -23.50 4.68 20.73
N LYS A 2 -22.58 4.62 21.70
CA LYS A 2 -21.55 5.68 21.86
C LYS A 2 -20.57 5.58 20.68
N LYS A 3 -20.60 6.52 19.73
CA LYS A 3 -19.54 6.66 18.73
C LYS A 3 -18.21 6.83 19.48
N SER A 4 -17.27 5.92 19.25
CA SER A 4 -15.92 5.98 19.83
C SER A 4 -15.28 7.33 19.53
N ILE A 5 -14.92 8.08 20.58
CA ILE A 5 -14.31 9.41 20.44
C ILE A 5 -13.03 9.37 19.58
N TYR A 6 -12.38 8.20 19.53
CA TYR A 6 -11.17 7.97 18.75
C TYR A 6 -11.44 7.81 17.25
N LEU A 7 -12.63 7.37 16.86
CA LEU A 7 -12.99 7.24 15.44
C LEU A 7 -13.02 8.61 14.74
N LYS A 8 -13.31 9.69 15.48
CA LYS A 8 -13.20 11.07 14.99
C LYS A 8 -11.78 11.40 14.49
N ARG A 9 -10.73 10.76 15.03
CA ARG A 9 -9.34 10.97 14.59
C ARG A 9 -9.08 10.37 13.22
N ILE A 10 -9.66 9.19 12.94
CA ILE A 10 -9.60 8.61 11.59
C ILE A 10 -10.36 9.49 10.61
N TYR A 11 -11.55 9.98 10.99
CA TYR A 11 -12.32 10.88 10.12
C TYR A 11 -11.55 12.15 9.82
N PHE A 12 -10.89 12.72 10.82
CA PHE A 12 -10.04 13.89 10.63
C PHE A 12 -8.88 13.59 9.66
N ALA A 13 -8.14 12.49 9.87
CA ALA A 13 -7.05 12.09 8.97
C ALA A 13 -7.53 11.89 7.52
N PHE A 14 -8.68 11.23 7.34
CA PHE A 14 -9.27 11.06 6.01
C PHE A 14 -9.75 12.39 5.40
N SER A 15 -10.34 13.27 6.21
CA SER A 15 -10.80 14.60 5.75
C SER A 15 -9.62 15.46 5.29
N VAL A 16 -8.48 15.39 6.00
CA VAL A 16 -7.24 16.05 5.58
C VAL A 16 -6.74 15.47 4.26
N PHE A 17 -6.77 14.14 4.09
CA PHE A 17 -6.43 13.51 2.81
C PHE A 17 -7.34 13.99 1.67
N ILE A 18 -8.67 14.04 1.89
CA ILE A 18 -9.62 14.55 0.89
C ILE A 18 -9.36 16.02 0.55
N LEU A 19 -9.04 16.85 1.56
CA LEU A 19 -8.68 18.24 1.31
C LEU A 19 -7.45 18.34 0.40
N VAL A 20 -6.38 17.57 0.70
CA VAL A 20 -5.18 17.52 -0.15
C VAL A 20 -5.53 17.04 -1.56
N PHE A 21 -6.38 16.02 -1.69
CA PHE A 21 -6.84 15.50 -2.98
C PHE A 21 -7.57 16.56 -3.81
N VAL A 22 -8.46 17.34 -3.19
CA VAL A 22 -9.19 18.43 -3.87
C VAL A 22 -8.26 19.58 -4.23
N VAL A 23 -7.41 20.01 -3.29
CA VAL A 23 -6.44 21.10 -3.52
C VAL A 23 -5.46 20.75 -4.63
N ASN A 24 -5.13 19.46 -4.83
CA ASN A 24 -4.26 19.02 -5.93
C ASN A 24 -4.79 19.42 -7.32
N PHE A 25 -6.10 19.55 -7.50
CA PHE A 25 -6.71 20.01 -8.76
C PHE A 25 -6.72 21.53 -8.93
N MET A 26 -6.61 22.27 -7.83
CA MET A 26 -6.55 23.73 -7.87
C MET A 26 -5.17 24.25 -8.27
N ILE A 27 -4.14 23.41 -8.14
CA ILE A 27 -2.77 23.74 -8.53
C ILE A 27 -2.56 23.33 -9.99
N PRO A 28 -2.24 24.26 -10.90
CA PRO A 28 -2.00 23.92 -12.29
C PRO A 28 -0.77 23.01 -12.43
N VAL A 29 -0.73 22.22 -13.50
CA VAL A 29 0.42 21.36 -13.83
C VAL A 29 1.59 22.24 -14.24
N PHE A 30 2.72 22.09 -13.54
CA PHE A 30 3.97 22.76 -13.84
C PHE A 30 5.02 21.72 -14.26
N GLY A 31 5.59 21.89 -15.45
CA GLY A 31 6.57 20.95 -16.00
C GLY A 31 5.99 19.55 -16.20
N ASN A 32 6.79 18.53 -15.92
CA ASN A 32 6.44 17.12 -16.17
C ASN A 32 5.67 16.44 -15.02
N ILE A 33 5.24 17.18 -13.99
CA ILE A 33 4.59 16.58 -12.80
C ILE A 33 3.07 16.70 -12.89
N GLY A 34 2.43 15.66 -13.40
CA GLY A 34 0.98 15.54 -13.52
C GLY A 34 0.23 15.43 -12.18
N TYR A 35 -1.10 15.51 -12.24
CA TYR A 35 -1.97 15.45 -11.05
C TYR A 35 -1.80 14.15 -10.25
N THR A 36 -1.64 13.02 -10.94
CA THR A 36 -1.44 11.70 -10.32
C THR A 36 -0.12 11.70 -9.56
N GLN A 37 0.98 12.04 -10.22
CA GLN A 37 2.32 12.05 -9.62
C GLN A 37 2.42 12.97 -8.39
N ARG A 38 1.75 14.13 -8.41
CA ARG A 38 1.68 15.00 -7.23
C ARG A 38 1.00 14.32 -6.05
N MET A 39 -0.12 13.63 -6.27
CA MET A 39 -0.79 12.89 -5.19
C MET A 39 0.07 11.77 -4.62
N TRP A 40 0.85 11.07 -5.45
CA TRP A 40 1.85 10.10 -4.98
C TRP A 40 2.89 10.75 -4.07
N ILE A 41 3.42 11.90 -4.45
CA ILE A 41 4.41 12.64 -3.65
C ILE A 41 3.80 13.10 -2.33
N SER A 42 2.61 13.73 -2.37
CA SER A 42 1.92 14.22 -1.18
C SER A 42 1.55 13.10 -0.22
N PHE A 43 1.05 11.97 -0.72
CA PHE A 43 0.68 10.84 0.13
C PHE A 43 1.91 10.14 0.71
N ASN A 44 2.99 9.99 -0.06
CA ASN A 44 4.25 9.48 0.46
C ASN A 44 4.82 10.38 1.56
N PHE A 45 4.80 11.70 1.35
CA PHE A 45 5.23 12.67 2.36
C PHE A 45 4.41 12.57 3.64
N PHE A 46 3.08 12.44 3.53
CA PHE A 46 2.18 12.22 4.66
C PHE A 46 2.56 10.97 5.46
N VAL A 47 2.75 9.81 4.81
CA VAL A 47 3.07 8.58 5.54
C VAL A 47 4.43 8.65 6.24
N ILE A 48 5.45 9.25 5.60
CA ILE A 48 6.78 9.42 6.19
C ILE A 48 6.71 10.32 7.43
N ILE A 49 6.03 11.48 7.35
CA ILE A 49 5.89 12.38 8.51
C ILE A 49 5.23 11.65 9.68
N PHE A 50 4.11 10.97 9.44
CA PHE A 50 3.42 10.26 10.50
C PHE A 50 4.28 9.12 11.07
N ALA A 51 5.02 8.40 10.23
CA ALA A 51 5.92 7.35 10.67
C ALA A 51 7.03 7.89 11.57
N ILE A 52 7.64 9.02 11.22
CA ILE A 52 8.65 9.71 12.05
C ILE A 52 8.04 10.16 13.38
N ILE A 53 6.87 10.81 13.37
CA ILE A 53 6.18 11.25 14.60
C ILE A 53 5.89 10.05 15.51
N ILE A 54 5.46 8.93 14.95
CA ILE A 54 5.22 7.69 15.70
C ILE A 54 6.51 7.17 16.31
N LEU A 55 7.62 7.12 15.56
CA LEU A 55 8.91 6.67 16.07
C LEU A 55 9.45 7.56 17.19
N ILE A 56 9.25 8.87 17.10
CA ILE A 56 9.62 9.81 18.18
C ILE A 56 8.78 9.50 19.44
N LYS A 57 7.47 9.26 19.29
CA LYS A 57 6.55 9.05 20.43
C LYS A 57 6.65 7.66 21.05
N ASN A 58 6.73 6.62 20.24
CA ASN A 58 6.69 5.23 20.69
C ASN A 58 8.08 4.59 20.82
N LYS A 59 9.15 5.31 20.38
CA LYS A 59 10.52 4.80 20.24
C LYS A 59 10.65 3.70 19.19
N PHE A 60 11.89 3.33 18.90
CA PHE A 60 12.20 2.26 17.96
C PHE A 60 11.73 0.89 18.49
N PRO A 61 11.34 -0.04 17.60
CA PRO A 61 10.98 -1.39 17.99
C PRO A 61 12.22 -2.21 18.40
N ASN A 62 12.01 -3.46 18.84
CA ASN A 62 13.11 -4.36 19.19
C ASN A 62 14.07 -4.64 18.01
N LYS A 63 15.28 -5.12 18.31
CA LYS A 63 16.35 -5.38 17.33
C LYS A 63 15.90 -6.26 16.15
N ASN A 64 15.08 -7.28 16.41
CA ASN A 64 14.60 -8.19 15.36
C ASN A 64 13.69 -7.47 14.36
N ASN A 65 12.83 -6.58 14.84
CA ASN A 65 11.95 -5.77 14.00
C ASN A 65 12.71 -4.67 13.25
N ILE A 66 13.81 -4.15 13.83
CA ILE A 66 14.73 -3.25 13.12
C ILE A 66 15.40 -3.98 11.95
N ILE A 67 15.95 -5.17 12.19
CA ILE A 67 16.57 -5.99 11.13
C ILE A 67 15.54 -6.32 10.04
N SER A 68 14.33 -6.73 10.43
CA SER A 68 13.25 -7.01 9.47
C SER A 68 12.92 -5.79 8.62
N SER A 69 12.89 -4.60 9.22
CA SER A 69 12.64 -3.33 8.50
C SER A 69 13.75 -3.00 7.50
N LEU A 70 15.01 -3.20 7.89
CA LEU A 70 16.15 -3.01 6.99
C LEU A 70 16.14 -4.01 5.83
N ILE A 71 15.73 -5.26 6.07
CA ILE A 71 15.58 -6.26 5.01
C ILE A 71 14.49 -5.83 4.03
N LEU A 72 13.32 -5.39 4.51
CA LEU A 72 12.24 -4.90 3.64
C LEU A 72 12.68 -3.66 2.82
N GLY A 73 13.40 -2.72 3.44
CA GLY A 73 14.01 -1.60 2.74
C GLY A 73 15.03 -2.04 1.69
N ALA A 74 15.91 -2.99 2.00
CA ALA A 74 16.92 -3.49 1.08
C ALA A 74 16.30 -4.23 -0.12
N LEU A 75 15.27 -5.05 0.10
CA LEU A 75 14.50 -5.68 -0.98
C LEU A 75 13.92 -4.61 -1.91
N MET A 76 13.40 -3.53 -1.34
CA MET A 76 12.89 -2.38 -2.09
C MET A 76 13.98 -1.67 -2.90
N PHE A 77 15.18 -1.55 -2.35
CA PHE A 77 16.33 -0.97 -3.04
C PHE A 77 16.75 -1.80 -4.26
N VAL A 78 16.79 -3.13 -4.11
CA VAL A 78 17.13 -4.07 -5.19
C VAL A 78 16.11 -4.02 -6.33
N ALA A 79 14.83 -3.78 -6.02
CA ALA A 79 13.76 -3.69 -7.02
C ALA A 79 13.90 -2.49 -8.00
N TYR A 80 14.75 -1.51 -7.71
CA TYR A 80 14.95 -0.33 -8.58
C TYR A 80 16.01 -0.50 -9.68
N GLU A 81 16.59 -1.70 -9.83
CA GLU A 81 17.58 -2.01 -10.88
C GLU A 81 18.78 -1.05 -10.92
N GLY A 82 19.18 -0.48 -9.78
CA GLY A 82 20.36 0.39 -9.70
C GLY A 82 20.39 1.36 -8.53
N PHE A 83 21.51 2.09 -8.43
CA PHE A 83 21.71 3.15 -7.44
C PHE A 83 21.20 4.47 -7.99
N SER A 84 20.06 4.95 -7.48
CA SER A 84 19.48 6.25 -7.84
C SER A 84 18.92 6.94 -6.61
N PHE A 85 18.71 8.24 -6.68
CA PHE A 85 18.05 8.97 -5.60
C PHE A 85 16.66 8.38 -5.28
N SER A 86 15.95 7.90 -6.31
CA SER A 86 14.65 7.21 -6.16
C SER A 86 14.78 5.90 -5.38
N SER A 87 15.81 5.09 -5.63
CA SER A 87 16.02 3.84 -4.90
C SER A 87 16.36 4.08 -3.43
N PHE A 88 17.18 5.09 -3.12
CA PHE A 88 17.44 5.50 -1.73
C PHE A 88 16.18 6.04 -1.03
N LYS A 89 15.38 6.86 -1.73
CA LYS A 89 14.11 7.37 -1.19
C LYS A 89 13.15 6.22 -0.88
N ALA A 90 13.02 5.24 -1.77
CA ALA A 90 12.15 4.09 -1.58
C ALA A 90 12.63 3.19 -0.42
N PHE A 91 13.94 2.92 -0.33
CA PHE A 91 14.56 2.23 0.80
C PHE A 91 14.22 2.90 2.13
N PHE A 92 14.44 4.22 2.22
CA PHE A 92 14.24 4.99 3.44
C PHE A 92 12.78 5.00 3.87
N SER A 93 11.88 5.30 2.93
CA SER A 93 10.44 5.37 3.16
C SER A 93 9.90 4.03 3.66
N THR A 94 10.29 2.94 3.00
CA THR A 94 9.88 1.57 3.35
C THR A 94 10.37 1.19 4.75
N THR A 95 11.65 1.45 5.03
CA THR A 95 12.27 1.15 6.33
C THR A 95 11.60 1.94 7.46
N ILE A 96 11.37 3.24 7.28
CA ILE A 96 10.73 4.07 8.32
C ILE A 96 9.28 3.65 8.54
N CYS A 97 8.51 3.41 7.47
CA CYS A 97 7.13 2.97 7.59
C CYS A 97 7.02 1.61 8.28
N SER A 98 7.91 0.65 7.97
CA SER A 98 7.91 -0.65 8.64
C SER A 98 8.34 -0.55 10.11
N LEU A 99 9.37 0.26 10.43
CA LEU A 99 9.80 0.52 11.81
C LEU A 99 8.68 1.11 12.65
N ALA A 100 8.00 2.14 12.14
CA ALA A 100 6.88 2.78 12.82
C ALA A 100 5.72 1.81 13.02
N THR A 101 5.44 0.97 12.02
CA THR A 101 4.43 -0.09 12.12
C THR A 101 4.75 -1.09 13.23
N PHE A 102 5.98 -1.61 13.27
CA PHE A 102 6.37 -2.56 14.31
C PHE A 102 6.39 -1.93 15.70
N SER A 103 6.76 -0.64 15.81
CA SER A 103 6.68 0.11 17.06
C SER A 103 5.22 0.18 17.58
N ILE A 104 4.25 0.43 16.68
CA ILE A 104 2.82 0.38 17.04
C ILE A 104 2.39 -1.02 17.45
N PHE A 105 2.78 -2.05 16.71
CA PHE A 105 2.37 -3.43 16.98
C PHE A 105 2.93 -3.99 18.28
N ILE A 106 4.11 -3.55 18.73
CA ILE A 106 4.63 -3.90 20.07
C ILE A 106 3.70 -3.38 21.16
N ASN A 107 3.18 -2.15 21.01
CA ASN A 107 2.26 -1.55 21.97
C ASN A 107 0.82 -2.08 21.85
N HIS A 108 0.45 -2.64 20.68
CA HIS A 108 -0.89 -3.14 20.38
C HIS A 108 -0.86 -4.51 19.67
N PRO A 109 -0.39 -5.58 20.33
CA PRO A 109 -0.09 -6.86 19.68
C PRO A 109 -1.33 -7.59 19.16
N ASN A 110 -2.50 -7.41 19.79
CA ASN A 110 -3.74 -8.13 19.44
C ASN A 110 -4.24 -7.87 18.02
N TYR A 111 -3.80 -6.77 17.40
CA TYR A 111 -4.22 -6.36 16.05
C TYR A 111 -3.07 -6.40 15.04
N ALA A 112 -1.88 -6.80 15.49
CA ALA A 112 -0.69 -6.83 14.66
C ALA A 112 -0.87 -7.75 13.44
N ILE A 113 -0.35 -7.31 12.31
CA ILE A 113 -0.23 -8.12 11.11
C ILE A 113 1.18 -8.73 11.12
N PRO A 114 1.33 -10.06 11.07
CA PRO A 114 2.64 -10.68 10.96
C PRO A 114 3.23 -10.50 9.55
N ILE A 115 4.57 -10.49 9.44
CA ILE A 115 5.25 -10.53 8.13
C ILE A 115 4.90 -11.85 7.42
N VAL A 116 5.00 -12.95 8.18
CA VAL A 116 4.63 -14.31 7.78
C VAL A 116 3.80 -14.92 8.91
N LYS A 117 2.65 -15.53 8.59
CA LYS A 117 1.66 -15.98 9.59
C LYS A 117 2.24 -16.91 10.67
N SER A 118 3.16 -17.78 10.30
CA SER A 118 3.83 -18.71 11.21
C SER A 118 5.17 -19.15 10.63
N LYS A 119 6.11 -19.51 11.50
CA LYS A 119 7.41 -20.10 11.12
C LYS A 119 7.29 -21.55 10.62
N LYS A 120 6.13 -22.20 10.74
CA LYS A 120 5.92 -23.56 10.23
C LYS A 120 5.89 -23.55 8.71
N ILE A 121 6.68 -24.43 8.07
CA ILE A 121 6.80 -24.51 6.61
C ILE A 121 5.45 -24.67 5.90
N TYR A 122 4.55 -25.49 6.45
CA TYR A 122 3.20 -25.65 5.92
C TYR A 122 2.43 -24.32 5.85
N SER A 123 2.56 -23.47 6.87
CA SER A 123 1.94 -22.16 6.85
C SER A 123 2.58 -21.24 5.80
N ILE A 124 3.90 -21.30 5.61
CA ILE A 124 4.56 -20.51 4.57
C ILE A 124 4.04 -20.92 3.19
N ILE A 125 3.98 -22.22 2.92
CA ILE A 125 3.46 -22.79 1.66
C ILE A 125 2.02 -22.34 1.42
N VAL A 126 1.14 -22.42 2.43
CA VAL A 126 -0.25 -21.95 2.29
C VAL A 126 -0.34 -20.45 2.00
N SER A 127 0.52 -19.61 2.60
CA SER A 127 0.57 -18.17 2.28
C SER A 127 0.95 -17.94 0.81
N ILE A 128 1.94 -18.68 0.30
CA ILE A 128 2.39 -18.61 -1.09
C ILE A 128 1.31 -19.09 -2.05
N ILE A 129 0.68 -20.24 -1.79
CA ILE A 129 -0.37 -20.80 -2.68
C ILE A 129 -1.55 -19.81 -2.78
N ILE A 130 -2.05 -19.29 -1.65
CA ILE A 130 -3.15 -18.33 -1.66
C ILE A 130 -2.75 -17.06 -2.42
N ALA A 131 -1.53 -16.56 -2.21
CA ALA A 131 -1.03 -15.38 -2.89
C ALA A 131 -0.93 -15.59 -4.41
N ILE A 132 -0.44 -16.76 -4.85
CA ILE A 132 -0.38 -17.12 -6.27
C ILE A 132 -1.80 -17.17 -6.85
N LEU A 133 -2.73 -17.88 -6.21
CA LEU A 133 -4.12 -17.98 -6.70
C LEU A 133 -4.79 -16.62 -6.85
N VAL A 134 -4.66 -15.75 -5.85
CA VAL A 134 -5.23 -14.40 -5.89
C VAL A 134 -4.51 -13.54 -6.93
N GLY A 135 -3.17 -13.55 -6.93
CA GLY A 135 -2.37 -12.75 -7.85
C GLY A 135 -2.57 -13.12 -9.31
N THR A 136 -2.64 -14.42 -9.65
CA THR A 136 -2.93 -14.85 -11.03
C THR A 136 -4.34 -14.47 -11.43
N THR A 137 -5.33 -14.68 -10.57
CA THR A 137 -6.74 -14.35 -10.86
C THR A 137 -6.91 -12.84 -11.09
N LEU A 138 -6.31 -12.00 -10.24
CA LEU A 138 -6.41 -10.56 -10.40
C LEU A 138 -5.55 -10.05 -11.57
N GLY A 139 -4.41 -10.69 -11.84
CA GLY A 139 -3.55 -10.38 -12.96
C GLY A 139 -4.24 -10.66 -14.30
N THR A 140 -4.93 -11.79 -14.43
CA THR A 140 -5.72 -12.09 -15.64
C THR A 140 -6.87 -11.10 -15.80
N ILE A 141 -7.61 -10.79 -14.73
CA ILE A 141 -8.64 -9.74 -14.77
C ILE A 141 -8.04 -8.42 -15.24
N ASN A 142 -6.88 -8.02 -14.70
CA ASN A 142 -6.19 -6.79 -15.09
C ASN A 142 -5.89 -6.79 -16.60
N LEU A 143 -5.32 -7.88 -17.14
CA LEU A 143 -5.02 -7.99 -18.57
C LEU A 143 -6.27 -7.82 -19.44
N PHE A 144 -7.36 -8.53 -19.13
CA PHE A 144 -8.59 -8.46 -19.92
C PHE A 144 -9.28 -7.10 -19.82
N THR A 145 -9.17 -6.42 -18.67
CA THR A 145 -9.73 -5.07 -18.49
C THR A 145 -8.86 -3.97 -19.10
N SER A 146 -7.60 -4.24 -19.42
CA SER A 146 -6.67 -3.22 -19.93
C SER A 146 -7.06 -2.68 -21.32
N GLY A 147 -7.73 -3.50 -22.14
CA GLY A 147 -8.06 -3.16 -23.53
C GLY A 147 -6.84 -3.00 -24.45
N GLN A 148 -5.63 -3.34 -23.97
CA GLN A 148 -4.39 -3.19 -24.73
C GLN A 148 -4.06 -4.45 -25.54
N LYS A 149 -3.28 -4.27 -26.61
CA LYS A 149 -2.79 -5.40 -27.41
C LYS A 149 -1.82 -6.23 -26.57
N LEU A 150 -2.10 -7.51 -26.43
CA LEU A 150 -1.27 -8.42 -25.65
C LEU A 150 -0.08 -8.90 -26.48
N SER A 151 1.12 -8.77 -25.91
CA SER A 151 2.35 -9.32 -26.46
C SER A 151 3.22 -9.87 -25.33
N LEU A 152 3.49 -11.17 -25.34
CA LEU A 152 4.28 -11.80 -24.29
C LEU A 152 5.77 -11.47 -24.49
N ASN A 153 6.35 -10.77 -23.53
CA ASN A 153 7.78 -10.52 -23.42
C ASN A 153 8.22 -10.70 -21.97
N ILE A 154 8.89 -11.82 -21.70
CA ILE A 154 9.36 -12.16 -20.35
C ILE A 154 10.82 -11.75 -20.26
N ASN A 155 11.12 -10.80 -19.37
CA ASN A 155 12.49 -10.40 -19.06
C ASN A 155 12.65 -10.22 -17.54
N LEU A 156 13.90 -10.16 -17.07
CA LEU A 156 14.19 -9.99 -15.64
C LEU A 156 13.64 -8.67 -15.10
N SER A 157 13.60 -7.62 -15.92
CA SER A 157 13.14 -6.30 -15.50
C SER A 157 11.64 -6.25 -15.20
N CYS A 158 10.81 -7.05 -15.86
CA CYS A 158 9.41 -7.24 -15.49
C CYS A 158 9.27 -7.72 -14.05
N PHE A 159 10.13 -8.64 -13.60
CA PHE A 159 10.09 -9.15 -12.23
C PHE A 159 10.61 -8.12 -11.21
N LEU A 160 11.75 -7.48 -11.49
CA LEU A 160 12.34 -6.50 -10.59
C LEU A 160 11.48 -5.24 -10.48
N THR A 161 11.00 -4.72 -11.61
CA THR A 161 10.10 -3.56 -11.64
C THR A 161 8.75 -3.85 -10.95
N ALA A 162 8.22 -5.07 -11.05
CA ALA A 162 6.99 -5.44 -10.34
C ALA A 162 7.17 -5.59 -8.82
N LEU A 163 8.37 -5.94 -8.35
CA LEU A 163 8.66 -5.96 -6.91
C LEU A 163 8.56 -4.57 -6.29
N ASN A 164 8.78 -3.51 -7.06
CA ASN A 164 8.79 -2.14 -6.56
C ASN A 164 7.43 -1.72 -5.95
N PRO A 165 6.33 -1.62 -6.72
CA PRO A 165 5.01 -1.31 -6.17
C PRO A 165 4.54 -2.37 -5.17
N ALA A 166 4.84 -3.66 -5.41
CA ALA A 166 4.43 -4.76 -4.55
C ALA A 166 4.99 -4.70 -3.12
N ILE A 167 6.20 -4.18 -2.94
CA ILE A 167 6.81 -3.99 -1.61
C ILE A 167 6.43 -2.61 -1.06
N PHE A 168 6.64 -1.56 -1.85
CA PHE A 168 6.49 -0.18 -1.39
C PHE A 168 5.04 0.12 -0.99
N GLU A 169 4.06 -0.18 -1.84
CA GLU A 169 2.66 0.16 -1.59
C GLU A 169 2.07 -0.68 -0.46
N GLU A 170 2.40 -1.97 -0.41
CA GLU A 170 1.93 -2.87 0.65
C GLU A 170 2.47 -2.45 2.02
N ILE A 171 3.69 -1.92 2.11
CA ILE A 171 4.29 -1.46 3.37
C ILE A 171 3.84 -0.04 3.71
N CYS A 172 4.06 0.93 2.83
CA CYS A 172 3.85 2.34 3.12
C CYS A 172 2.36 2.70 3.15
N PHE A 173 1.57 2.17 2.22
CA PHE A 173 0.19 2.60 2.00
C PHE A 173 -0.87 1.67 2.55
N ARG A 174 -0.52 0.42 2.86
CA ARG A 174 -1.45 -0.53 3.52
C ARG A 174 -1.00 -0.89 4.93
N PHE A 175 0.17 -1.47 5.10
CA PHE A 175 0.68 -1.97 6.39
C PHE A 175 0.77 -0.84 7.42
N PHE A 176 1.43 0.25 7.04
CA PHE A 176 1.60 1.40 7.91
C PHE A 176 0.30 2.16 8.14
N ILE A 177 -0.52 2.38 7.11
CA ILE A 177 -1.82 3.05 7.28
C ILE A 177 -2.75 2.25 8.20
N TYR A 178 -2.73 0.92 8.11
CA TYR A 178 -3.46 0.07 9.05
C TYR A 178 -2.96 0.25 10.49
N ALA A 179 -1.64 0.22 10.69
CA ALA A 179 -1.03 0.45 11.99
C ALA A 179 -1.37 1.84 12.53
N LEU A 180 -1.33 2.87 11.69
CA LEU A 180 -1.75 4.23 12.02
C LEU A 180 -3.21 4.25 12.51
N CYS A 181 -4.11 3.50 11.88
CA CYS A 181 -5.49 3.39 12.37
C CYS A 181 -5.56 2.78 13.77
N ILE A 182 -4.80 1.72 14.06
CA ILE A 182 -4.72 1.13 15.41
C ILE A 182 -4.23 2.18 16.41
N TYR A 183 -3.18 2.91 16.05
CA TYR A 183 -2.61 3.97 16.89
C TYR A 183 -3.63 5.08 17.18
N LEU A 184 -4.34 5.56 16.16
CA LEU A 184 -5.37 6.60 16.31
C LEU A 184 -6.54 6.13 17.18
N LEU A 185 -6.90 4.84 17.09
CA LEU A 185 -7.90 4.16 17.92
C LEU A 185 -7.38 3.75 19.31
N LYS A 186 -6.11 4.03 19.64
CA LYS A 186 -5.44 3.59 20.87
C LYS A 186 -5.56 2.08 21.12
N GLY A 187 -5.50 1.28 20.06
CA GLY A 187 -5.63 -0.18 20.16
C GLY A 187 -7.05 -0.67 20.47
N ASN A 188 -8.09 0.18 20.43
CA ASN A 188 -9.47 -0.22 20.70
C ASN A 188 -10.27 -0.37 19.40
N ILE A 189 -10.27 -1.56 18.81
CA ILE A 189 -11.08 -1.88 17.61
C ILE A 189 -12.23 -2.81 18.01
N ASN A 190 -13.25 -2.22 18.64
CA ASN A 190 -14.30 -2.96 19.33
C ASN A 190 -15.58 -3.07 18.49
N THR A 191 -15.76 -2.20 17.50
CA THR A 191 -16.98 -2.11 16.69
C THR A 191 -16.77 -2.53 15.24
N LYS A 192 -17.84 -2.97 14.56
CA LYS A 192 -17.83 -3.23 13.11
C LYS A 192 -17.45 -1.95 12.33
N THR A 193 -17.89 -0.79 12.80
CA THR A 193 -17.57 0.50 12.19
C THR A 193 -16.08 0.83 12.29
N GLU A 194 -15.43 0.65 13.44
CA GLU A 194 -13.98 0.84 13.56
C GLU A 194 -13.20 -0.12 12.64
N LYS A 195 -13.59 -1.40 12.59
CA LYS A 195 -13.00 -2.38 11.67
C LYS A 195 -13.16 -1.95 10.22
N PHE A 196 -14.36 -1.53 9.82
CA PHE A 196 -14.63 -1.00 8.49
C PHE A 196 -13.69 0.16 8.15
N TRP A 197 -13.55 1.14 9.04
CA TRP A 197 -12.69 2.29 8.80
C TRP A 197 -11.21 1.93 8.70
N CYS A 198 -10.73 0.93 9.45
CA CYS A 198 -9.38 0.40 9.24
C CYS A 198 -9.18 -0.17 7.83
N TYR A 199 -10.11 -0.99 7.33
CA TYR A 199 -10.04 -1.51 5.95
C TYR A 199 -10.21 -0.38 4.92
N PHE A 200 -11.15 0.53 5.14
CA PHE A 200 -11.39 1.67 4.26
C PHE A 200 -10.11 2.50 4.09
N MET A 201 -9.41 2.81 5.18
CA MET A 201 -8.16 3.58 5.13
C MET A 201 -7.02 2.82 4.44
N MET A 202 -6.96 1.50 4.52
CA MET A 202 -5.98 0.70 3.75
C MET A 202 -6.25 0.73 2.24
N VAL A 203 -7.50 0.93 1.83
CA VAL A 203 -7.95 0.66 0.45
C VAL A 203 -8.17 1.95 -0.31
N VAL A 204 -9.04 2.83 0.19
CA VAL A 204 -9.61 3.94 -0.58
C VAL A 204 -8.61 5.07 -0.79
N PRO A 205 -7.90 5.60 0.22
CA PRO A 205 -6.89 6.62 0.00
C PRO A 205 -5.84 6.19 -1.02
N HIS A 206 -5.40 4.93 -0.95
CA HIS A 206 -4.47 4.37 -1.91
C HIS A 206 -5.07 4.29 -3.33
N ALA A 207 -6.28 3.76 -3.50
CA ALA A 207 -6.91 3.73 -4.82
C ALA A 207 -7.12 5.16 -5.40
N MET A 208 -7.43 6.14 -4.55
CA MET A 208 -7.64 7.51 -4.98
C MET A 208 -6.38 8.13 -5.59
N ILE A 209 -5.18 7.88 -5.05
CA ILE A 209 -3.94 8.50 -5.58
C ILE A 209 -3.59 8.05 -7.02
N HIS A 210 -4.15 6.94 -7.51
CA HIS A 210 -3.99 6.48 -8.89
C HIS A 210 -4.90 7.20 -9.89
N THR A 211 -5.95 7.89 -9.42
CA THR A 211 -7.03 8.41 -10.27
C THR A 211 -7.03 9.91 -10.61
N PRO A 212 -6.17 10.82 -10.10
CA PRO A 212 -6.33 12.25 -10.37
C PRO A 212 -6.38 12.63 -11.85
N GLU A 213 -5.57 12.01 -12.71
CA GLU A 213 -5.63 12.27 -14.15
C GLU A 213 -6.96 11.82 -14.78
N ILE A 214 -7.57 10.74 -14.28
CA ILE A 214 -8.89 10.29 -14.76
C ILE A 214 -9.97 11.30 -14.37
N PHE A 215 -9.90 11.86 -13.15
CA PHE A 215 -10.81 12.93 -12.74
C PHE A 215 -10.72 14.15 -13.65
N MET A 216 -9.50 14.51 -14.08
CA MET A 216 -9.27 15.67 -14.94
C MET A 216 -9.62 15.42 -16.41
N ASN A 217 -9.26 14.26 -16.95
CA ASN A 217 -9.38 13.97 -18.38
C ASN A 217 -10.76 13.40 -18.74
N ASN A 218 -11.38 12.66 -17.82
CA ASN A 218 -12.61 11.91 -18.08
C ASN A 218 -13.77 12.34 -17.16
N GLY A 219 -13.55 13.34 -16.31
CA GLY A 219 -14.53 13.91 -15.41
C GLY A 219 -14.73 13.13 -14.10
N ALA A 220 -15.44 13.77 -13.16
CA ALA A 220 -15.59 13.28 -11.79
C ALA A 220 -16.27 11.92 -11.68
N ILE A 221 -17.29 11.64 -12.51
CA ILE A 221 -18.00 10.36 -12.51
C ILE A 221 -17.04 9.21 -12.90
N SER A 222 -16.26 9.40 -13.96
CA SER A 222 -15.26 8.41 -14.39
C SER A 222 -14.21 8.19 -13.31
N GLY A 223 -13.71 9.28 -12.70
CA GLY A 223 -12.78 9.21 -11.59
C GLY A 223 -13.31 8.35 -10.43
N ILE A 224 -14.54 8.61 -9.98
CA ILE A 224 -15.19 7.86 -8.90
C ILE A 224 -15.35 6.38 -9.27
N ILE A 225 -15.86 6.08 -10.47
CA ILE A 225 -16.05 4.69 -10.92
C ILE A 225 -14.73 3.94 -10.92
N VAL A 226 -13.66 4.53 -11.47
CA VAL A 226 -12.35 3.87 -11.49
C VAL A 226 -11.77 3.73 -10.09
N THR A 227 -11.93 4.70 -9.20
CA THR A 227 -11.52 4.55 -7.78
C THR A 227 -12.22 3.38 -7.12
N ILE A 228 -13.53 3.22 -7.35
CA ILE A 228 -14.31 2.09 -6.81
C ILE A 228 -13.81 0.76 -7.40
N MET A 229 -13.60 0.69 -8.72
CA MET A 229 -13.08 -0.50 -9.38
C MET A 229 -11.71 -0.90 -8.85
N LEU A 230 -10.76 0.04 -8.77
CA LEU A 230 -9.42 -0.22 -8.22
C LEU A 230 -9.47 -0.65 -6.75
N SER A 231 -10.36 -0.03 -5.97
CA SER A 231 -10.59 -0.39 -4.57
C SER A 231 -11.12 -1.82 -4.43
N LEU A 232 -12.09 -2.22 -5.23
CA LEU A 232 -12.74 -3.54 -5.11
C LEU A 232 -11.93 -4.67 -5.74
N LEU A 233 -11.32 -4.44 -6.90
CA LEU A 233 -10.59 -5.46 -7.65
C LEU A 233 -9.17 -5.68 -7.12
N PHE A 234 -8.50 -4.64 -6.64
CA PHE A 234 -7.09 -4.75 -6.23
C PHE A 234 -6.88 -4.37 -4.76
N GLY A 235 -7.36 -3.17 -4.35
CA GLY A 235 -7.14 -2.66 -3.01
C GLY A 235 -7.65 -3.57 -1.89
N LEU A 236 -8.93 -3.97 -1.97
CA LEU A 236 -9.61 -4.77 -0.96
C LEU A 236 -9.07 -6.21 -0.89
N PRO A 237 -8.85 -6.95 -1.99
CA PRO A 237 -8.23 -8.26 -1.94
C PRO A 237 -6.86 -8.26 -1.26
N PHE A 238 -5.98 -7.31 -1.59
CA PHE A 238 -4.66 -7.22 -0.94
C PHE A 238 -4.78 -6.87 0.54
N ALA A 239 -5.65 -5.92 0.91
CA ALA A 239 -5.92 -5.60 2.31
C ALA A 239 -6.47 -6.80 3.11
N LEU A 240 -7.36 -7.60 2.49
CA LEU A 240 -7.90 -8.82 3.10
C LEU A 240 -6.86 -9.92 3.24
N LEU A 241 -6.02 -10.14 2.22
CA LEU A 241 -4.88 -11.06 2.29
C LEU A 241 -3.96 -10.67 3.43
N GLN A 242 -3.55 -9.41 3.46
CA GLN A 242 -2.67 -8.88 4.49
C GLN A 242 -3.26 -9.05 5.90
N LYS A 243 -4.56 -8.75 6.08
CA LYS A 243 -5.23 -8.85 7.39
C LYS A 243 -5.55 -10.27 7.83
N LYS A 244 -5.92 -11.17 6.92
CA LYS A 244 -6.36 -12.54 7.25
C LYS A 244 -5.22 -13.56 7.18
N ARG A 245 -4.16 -13.24 6.45
CA ARG A 245 -3.00 -14.11 6.24
C ARG A 245 -1.73 -13.49 6.81
N ASP A 246 -1.05 -12.64 6.05
CA ASP A 246 0.20 -11.97 6.41
C ASP A 246 0.64 -10.97 5.33
N LEU A 247 1.62 -10.11 5.65
CA LEU A 247 2.19 -9.12 4.71
C LEU A 247 2.78 -9.79 3.45
N THR A 248 3.53 -10.89 3.61
CA THR A 248 4.17 -11.58 2.49
C THR A 248 3.18 -12.04 1.44
N SER A 249 2.02 -12.59 1.84
CA SER A 249 1.00 -13.03 0.88
C SER A 249 0.42 -11.88 0.04
N ALA A 250 0.27 -10.69 0.63
CA ALA A 250 -0.21 -9.52 -0.10
C ALA A 250 0.85 -9.00 -1.09
N MET A 251 2.11 -8.92 -0.66
CA MET A 251 3.23 -8.53 -1.54
C MET A 251 3.39 -9.49 -2.73
N ILE A 252 3.32 -10.80 -2.50
CA ILE A 252 3.42 -11.79 -3.59
C ILE A 252 2.23 -11.66 -4.55
N ALA A 253 1.00 -11.54 -4.03
CA ALA A 253 -0.19 -11.42 -4.88
C ALA A 253 -0.14 -10.15 -5.74
N HIS A 254 0.21 -9.01 -5.13
CA HIS A 254 0.34 -7.74 -5.83
C HIS A 254 1.47 -7.78 -6.88
N GLY A 255 2.65 -8.25 -6.50
CA GLY A 255 3.76 -8.41 -7.43
C GLY A 255 3.42 -9.33 -8.60
N LEU A 256 2.63 -10.37 -8.38
CA LEU A 256 2.20 -11.25 -9.46
C LEU A 256 1.22 -10.58 -10.43
N VAL A 257 0.32 -9.70 -9.94
CA VAL A 257 -0.53 -8.88 -10.82
C VAL A 257 0.34 -8.02 -11.74
N ASP A 258 1.35 -7.35 -11.18
CA ASP A 258 2.23 -6.47 -11.94
C ASP A 258 3.19 -7.24 -12.86
N ILE A 259 3.72 -8.39 -12.44
CA ILE A 259 4.50 -9.28 -13.31
C ILE A 259 3.67 -9.67 -14.53
N ILE A 260 2.43 -10.14 -14.32
CA ILE A 260 1.54 -10.54 -15.41
C ILE A 260 1.29 -9.34 -16.32
N ARG A 261 0.96 -8.17 -15.76
CA ARG A 261 0.75 -6.96 -16.55
C ARG A 261 1.99 -6.60 -17.37
N PHE A 262 3.16 -6.52 -16.75
CA PHE A 262 4.38 -6.06 -17.42
C PHE A 262 4.88 -7.05 -18.47
N CYS A 263 4.75 -8.36 -18.23
CA CYS A 263 5.12 -9.38 -19.22
C CYS A 263 4.23 -9.37 -20.46
N PHE A 264 2.97 -8.91 -20.38
CA PHE A 264 2.04 -8.95 -21.51
C PHE A 264 1.77 -7.59 -22.16
N ILE A 265 1.93 -6.50 -21.40
CA ILE A 265 1.58 -5.15 -21.82
C ILE A 265 2.82 -4.24 -21.91
N GLY A 266 3.93 -4.64 -21.29
CA GLY A 266 5.17 -3.88 -21.24
C GLY A 266 5.37 -3.13 -19.92
N LEU A 267 6.58 -2.60 -19.75
CA LEU A 267 7.01 -1.90 -18.54
C LEU A 267 6.40 -0.49 -18.46
N PRO A 268 6.17 0.04 -17.24
CA PRO A 268 5.49 1.32 -17.04
C PRO A 268 6.45 2.51 -17.17
N PHE A 269 7.14 2.65 -18.32
CA PHE A 269 8.08 3.74 -18.59
C PHE A 269 7.50 4.82 -19.50
#